data_AF-A0A087DR48-F1
#
_entry.id   AF-A0A087DR48-F1
#
_cell.length_a   1.000
_cell.length_b   1.000
_cell.length_c   1.000
_cell.angle_alpha   90.00
_cell.angle_beta   90.00
_cell.angle_gamma   90.00
#
_symmetry.space_group_name_H-M   'P 1'
#
loop_
_entity.id
_entity.type
_entity.pdbx_description
1 polymer ?
#
loop_
_entity_poly.entity_id
_entity_poly.type
_entity_poly.pdbx_seq_one_letter_code
_entity_poly.pdbx_strand_id
1 'polypeptide(L)'
;MDVWRMILRTLCAFAAALTVCAGSVAVVAPAFAADGATAAADGADGTDNADGSGDGDTGDGDTGDDGDATTLADVTLRWGMNDETNSAAFYGGCNFLSAGVAADTGGSKTWDESLYTANDGNVSIQKPDANGEWTEATWASKCLTRDGANVTMGKRADGRSINTESQVVVSGGTGTVKSDGTTTVSWKGSWTVAYYGGMTYWSVTDPTLTLAADGTGALTATASGYGADMNDASKWLTLEPQEIHLADFTGGNAVDVAKALDDHGFTATPDYLGVAVNASGDHGSQAGKDAVNEAYWGAFPQSFVDFQMGTGQSAYWYTSGSARDFAKPTLPLYVQYDASYVVDAGEGSPGGGTGTGAGTGSGSGVATSGGAGAAKAGTGAGTAGTGTSADASSDSAGAGDADTADDGSTGADAGAAGVGDDVPLIADNAKTIAVGSGAVAVASALPLATGCLIRHRLGLDAAAELDRCDEGG
;
A
#
# COMPACT_ATOMS: atom_id res chain seq x y z
N MET A 1 36.98 -48.31 -14.09
CA MET A 1 36.78 -48.02 -15.54
C MET A 1 35.27 -48.07 -15.78
N ASP A 2 34.61 -47.08 -16.38
CA ASP A 2 35.16 -45.98 -17.18
C ASP A 2 34.45 -44.62 -16.96
N VAL A 3 34.39 -44.16 -15.69
CA VAL A 3 33.89 -42.84 -15.28
C VAL A 3 34.58 -41.67 -16.01
N TRP A 4 35.79 -41.91 -16.53
CA TRP A 4 36.61 -40.94 -17.26
C TRP A 4 35.95 -40.44 -18.58
N ARG A 5 35.11 -41.26 -19.23
CA ARG A 5 34.51 -40.92 -20.53
C ARG A 5 33.39 -39.89 -20.48
N MET A 6 32.81 -39.60 -19.32
CA MET A 6 31.71 -38.62 -19.20
C MET A 6 32.21 -37.19 -18.93
N ILE A 7 33.34 -37.05 -18.24
CA ILE A 7 33.99 -35.75 -17.95
C ILE A 7 34.52 -35.10 -19.24
N LEU A 8 34.92 -35.90 -20.23
CA LEU A 8 35.52 -35.42 -21.48
C LEU A 8 34.53 -34.73 -22.46
N ARG A 9 33.26 -34.54 -22.09
CA ARG A 9 32.27 -33.76 -22.86
C ARG A 9 31.94 -32.38 -22.27
N THR A 10 32.45 -32.07 -21.07
CA THR A 10 32.19 -30.79 -20.38
C THR A 10 33.39 -29.82 -20.45
N LEU A 11 34.42 -30.16 -21.23
CA LEU A 11 35.67 -29.38 -21.39
C LEU A 11 35.90 -28.93 -22.85
N CYS A 12 34.84 -28.50 -23.52
CA CYS A 12 34.91 -27.77 -24.79
C CYS A 12 34.28 -26.37 -24.64
N ALA A 13 34.90 -25.55 -23.80
CA ALA A 13 34.73 -24.10 -23.77
C ALA A 13 36.07 -23.43 -24.11
N PHE A 14 36.02 -22.17 -24.55
CA PHE A 14 37.16 -21.28 -24.83
C PHE A 14 38.13 -21.67 -25.96
N ALA A 15 37.88 -21.10 -27.14
CA ALA A 15 38.94 -20.58 -28.02
C ALA A 15 38.40 -19.44 -28.92
N ALA A 16 39.27 -18.47 -29.22
CA ALA A 16 39.17 -17.49 -30.31
C ALA A 16 37.94 -16.56 -30.41
N ALA A 17 38.02 -15.40 -29.75
CA ALA A 17 37.83 -14.09 -30.41
C ALA A 17 38.42 -12.97 -29.53
N LEU A 18 39.64 -12.51 -29.83
CA LEU A 18 40.22 -11.32 -29.20
C LEU A 18 40.91 -10.48 -30.28
N THR A 19 40.36 -9.30 -30.57
CA THR A 19 40.95 -8.34 -31.51
C THR A 19 40.65 -6.94 -31.02
N VAL A 20 41.71 -6.15 -30.81
CA VAL A 20 41.64 -4.78 -30.31
C VAL A 20 41.57 -3.80 -31.47
N CYS A 21 40.62 -2.88 -31.43
CA CYS A 21 40.74 -1.56 -32.05
C CYS A 21 40.27 -0.51 -31.04
N ALA A 22 41.09 0.53 -30.82
CA ALA A 22 40.73 1.69 -30.00
C ALA A 22 40.07 2.76 -30.87
N GLY A 23 39.13 3.54 -30.31
CA GLY A 23 38.48 4.63 -31.03
C GLY A 23 37.60 5.51 -30.14
N SER A 24 38.13 6.69 -29.80
CA SER A 24 37.42 7.94 -29.48
C SER A 24 36.18 7.90 -28.58
N VAL A 25 36.34 8.41 -27.35
CA VAL A 25 35.22 8.98 -26.58
C VAL A 25 34.72 10.25 -27.29
N ALA A 26 33.42 10.35 -27.52
CA ALA A 26 32.75 11.58 -27.92
C ALA A 26 31.62 11.88 -26.94
N VAL A 27 31.72 12.99 -26.21
CA VAL A 27 30.66 13.46 -25.30
C VAL A 27 29.55 14.09 -26.14
N VAL A 28 28.31 13.62 -25.96
CA VAL A 28 27.12 14.29 -26.49
C VAL A 28 26.30 14.81 -25.31
N ALA A 29 26.33 16.12 -25.11
CA ALA A 29 25.39 16.79 -24.24
C ALA A 29 24.14 17.19 -25.05
N PRO A 30 22.92 17.07 -24.51
CA PRO A 30 21.75 17.68 -25.12
C PRO A 30 21.86 19.21 -24.99
N ALA A 31 21.98 19.91 -26.12
CA ALA A 31 21.91 21.36 -26.17
C ALA A 31 20.44 21.82 -26.27
N PHE A 32 20.12 22.94 -25.63
CA PHE A 32 18.81 23.59 -25.73
C PHE A 32 18.50 23.95 -27.19
N ALA A 33 17.25 23.73 -27.60
CA ALA A 33 16.69 24.28 -28.83
C ALA A 33 15.61 25.30 -28.46
N ALA A 34 15.85 26.57 -28.79
CA ALA A 34 14.89 27.66 -28.67
C ALA A 34 14.75 28.36 -30.03
N ASP A 35 13.51 28.75 -30.34
CA ASP A 35 13.00 29.62 -31.39
C ASP A 35 13.76 29.80 -32.72
N GLY A 36 13.08 29.40 -33.80
CA GLY A 36 13.33 29.92 -35.14
C GLY A 36 12.44 31.12 -35.46
N ALA A 37 12.96 32.34 -35.35
CA ALA A 37 12.32 33.55 -35.85
C ALA A 37 13.22 34.25 -36.89
N THR A 38 12.65 34.65 -38.02
CA THR A 38 13.41 35.18 -39.17
C THR A 38 13.75 36.66 -39.02
N ALA A 39 15.03 37.01 -39.11
CA ALA A 39 15.47 38.39 -39.32
C ALA A 39 15.55 38.71 -40.82
N ALA A 40 14.93 39.82 -41.24
CA ALA A 40 15.21 40.47 -42.51
C ALA A 40 16.20 41.63 -42.28
N ALA A 41 17.02 41.95 -43.28
CA ALA A 41 18.01 43.02 -43.19
C ALA A 41 17.50 44.32 -43.81
N ASP A 42 17.83 45.47 -43.21
CA ASP A 42 18.59 46.54 -43.87
C ASP A 42 19.01 47.64 -42.87
N GLY A 43 19.85 48.60 -43.31
CA GLY A 43 20.05 49.90 -42.64
C GLY A 43 21.38 50.08 -41.90
N ALA A 44 22.12 51.14 -42.25
CA ALA A 44 23.51 51.37 -41.83
C ALA A 44 23.74 52.74 -41.13
N ASP A 45 24.92 52.84 -40.51
CA ASP A 45 25.68 54.07 -40.18
C ASP A 45 25.18 54.96 -39.00
N GLY A 46 26.08 55.78 -38.43
CA GLY A 46 25.72 56.85 -37.46
C GLY A 46 26.53 56.92 -36.15
N THR A 47 27.64 57.65 -36.18
CA THR A 47 28.58 57.98 -35.08
C THR A 47 28.03 58.71 -33.82
N ASP A 48 28.65 58.40 -32.67
CA ASP A 48 29.12 59.28 -31.57
C ASP A 48 28.19 60.11 -30.62
N ASN A 49 28.69 60.22 -29.38
CA ASN A 49 28.53 61.25 -28.34
C ASN A 49 27.29 61.34 -27.41
N ALA A 50 27.57 61.00 -26.14
CA ALA A 50 27.55 61.88 -24.95
C ALA A 50 26.24 62.42 -24.32
N ASP A 51 26.12 62.08 -23.03
CA ASP A 51 25.40 62.74 -21.92
C ASP A 51 23.87 63.00 -21.99
N GLY A 52 23.29 63.27 -20.81
CA GLY A 52 21.85 63.41 -20.59
C GLY A 52 21.32 62.53 -19.45
N SER A 53 21.08 63.11 -18.27
CA SER A 53 20.23 62.49 -17.23
C SER A 53 18.77 62.83 -17.47
N GLY A 54 17.86 61.86 -17.35
CA GLY A 54 16.42 62.07 -17.43
C GLY A 54 15.63 60.94 -16.78
N ASP A 55 14.63 61.29 -15.98
CA ASP A 55 13.63 60.37 -15.44
C ASP A 55 12.61 59.96 -16.52
N GLY A 56 12.05 58.77 -16.37
CA GLY A 56 10.68 58.48 -16.81
C GLY A 56 10.49 57.38 -17.85
N ASP A 57 9.36 56.68 -17.71
CA ASP A 57 8.68 55.86 -18.73
C ASP A 57 9.39 54.59 -19.22
N THR A 58 9.58 53.62 -18.32
CA THR A 58 9.59 52.20 -18.72
C THR A 58 8.14 51.73 -18.84
N GLY A 59 7.71 51.48 -20.08
CA GLY A 59 6.30 51.30 -20.42
C GLY A 59 5.58 50.16 -19.70
N ASP A 60 4.28 50.37 -19.51
CA ASP A 60 3.28 49.37 -19.14
C ASP A 60 3.31 48.18 -20.12
N GLY A 61 3.20 46.97 -19.59
CA GLY A 61 3.80 45.77 -20.19
C GLY A 61 3.14 44.45 -19.81
N ASP A 62 1.81 44.42 -19.83
CA ASP A 62 0.98 43.20 -19.73
C ASP A 62 1.19 42.36 -18.47
N THR A 63 1.08 43.00 -17.29
CA THR A 63 0.78 42.24 -16.07
C THR A 63 -0.66 41.74 -16.13
N GLY A 64 -0.83 40.44 -16.37
CA GLY A 64 -2.02 39.73 -15.92
C GLY A 64 -2.26 39.92 -14.42
N ASP A 65 -3.50 39.76 -13.98
CA ASP A 65 -3.96 40.13 -12.63
C ASP A 65 -3.53 39.11 -11.54
N ASP A 66 -2.21 38.93 -11.39
CA ASP A 66 -1.56 38.04 -10.43
C ASP A 66 -1.24 38.73 -9.09
N GLY A 67 -1.70 39.98 -8.88
CA GLY A 67 -1.42 40.79 -7.69
C GLY A 67 -2.05 40.28 -6.38
N ASP A 68 -2.93 39.28 -6.49
CA ASP A 68 -3.85 38.80 -5.45
C ASP A 68 -3.56 37.36 -5.00
N ALA A 69 -2.43 36.77 -5.43
CA ALA A 69 -2.05 35.38 -5.13
C ALA A 69 -1.01 35.27 -4.00
N THR A 70 -1.26 34.38 -3.04
CA THR A 70 -0.28 33.95 -2.03
C THR A 70 0.58 32.83 -2.59
N THR A 71 1.86 33.09 -2.82
CA THR A 71 2.83 32.08 -3.27
C THR A 71 3.25 31.17 -2.12
N LEU A 72 3.25 29.86 -2.36
CA LEU A 72 3.69 28.82 -1.44
C LEU A 72 5.02 28.21 -1.93
N ALA A 73 5.95 27.97 -1.02
CA ALA A 73 7.27 27.38 -1.28
C ALA A 73 7.67 26.41 -0.16
N ASP A 74 8.55 25.45 -0.47
CA ASP A 74 8.98 24.36 0.44
C ASP A 74 7.83 23.51 1.04
N VAL A 75 6.67 23.54 0.38
CA VAL A 75 5.45 22.84 0.82
C VAL A 75 5.73 21.34 0.92
N THR A 76 5.32 20.72 2.03
CA THR A 76 5.55 19.29 2.26
C THR A 76 4.25 18.50 2.33
N LEU A 77 4.06 17.62 1.35
CA LEU A 77 3.02 16.58 1.32
C LEU A 77 3.44 15.42 2.21
N ARG A 78 2.53 14.89 3.03
CA ARG A 78 2.74 13.71 3.87
C ARG A 78 1.49 12.83 3.86
N TRP A 79 1.62 11.54 3.57
CA TRP A 79 0.46 10.63 3.50
C TRP A 79 0.81 9.15 3.70
N GLY A 80 -0.09 8.41 4.36
CA GLY A 80 0.00 6.94 4.53
C GLY A 80 -0.74 6.12 3.48
N MET A 81 -1.47 6.75 2.55
CA MET A 81 -2.42 6.09 1.63
C MET A 81 -3.59 5.41 2.35
N ASN A 82 -3.43 4.16 2.78
CA ASN A 82 -4.41 3.40 3.57
C ASN A 82 -3.71 2.43 4.55
N ASP A 83 -4.49 1.77 5.40
CA ASP A 83 -3.94 0.78 6.35
C ASP A 83 -3.40 -0.47 5.64
N GLU A 84 -4.04 -0.92 4.54
CA GLU A 84 -3.65 -2.11 3.77
C GLU A 84 -2.23 -1.99 3.22
N THR A 85 -1.85 -0.81 2.71
CA THR A 85 -0.50 -0.49 2.20
C THR A 85 0.60 -0.57 3.27
N ASN A 86 0.22 -0.49 4.55
CA ASN A 86 1.12 -0.46 5.70
C ASN A 86 0.97 -1.71 6.59
N SER A 87 0.25 -2.74 6.14
CA SER A 87 -0.08 -3.91 6.96
C SER A 87 0.78 -5.13 6.62
N ALA A 88 0.62 -6.20 7.41
CA ALA A 88 1.04 -7.52 6.98
C ALA A 88 0.35 -7.90 5.64
N ALA A 89 0.94 -8.86 4.94
CA ALA A 89 0.38 -9.47 3.75
C ALA A 89 0.27 -11.00 3.94
N PHE A 90 -0.65 -11.66 3.24
CA PHE A 90 -0.81 -13.12 3.31
C PHE A 90 0.44 -13.88 2.82
N TYR A 91 1.30 -13.23 2.02
CA TYR A 91 2.62 -13.71 1.63
C TYR A 91 3.58 -12.53 1.45
N GLY A 92 4.90 -12.76 1.53
CA GLY A 92 5.92 -11.71 1.43
C GLY A 92 6.12 -10.85 2.68
N GLY A 93 5.42 -11.14 3.78
CA GLY A 93 5.58 -10.47 5.07
C GLY A 93 4.67 -9.25 5.23
N CYS A 94 4.97 -8.16 4.54
CA CYS A 94 4.16 -6.93 4.59
C CYS A 94 3.98 -6.28 3.21
N ASN A 95 2.98 -5.40 3.13
CA ASN A 95 2.93 -4.34 2.13
C ASN A 95 3.74 -3.14 2.67
N PHE A 96 4.37 -2.37 1.79
CA PHE A 96 5.20 -1.22 2.19
C PHE A 96 5.30 -0.14 1.11
N LEU A 97 5.72 1.05 1.53
CA LEU A 97 6.14 2.15 0.66
C LEU A 97 7.67 2.12 0.48
N SER A 98 8.16 2.53 -0.69
CA SER A 98 9.57 2.83 -0.98
C SER A 98 9.66 4.17 -1.70
N ALA A 99 10.69 4.97 -1.46
CA ALA A 99 10.96 6.15 -2.28
C ALA A 99 11.45 5.73 -3.67
N GLY A 100 11.31 6.64 -4.64
CA GLY A 100 11.68 6.44 -6.05
C GLY A 100 10.71 5.59 -6.86
N VAL A 101 10.96 5.52 -8.17
CA VAL A 101 10.32 4.55 -9.09
C VAL A 101 11.11 3.25 -9.04
N ALA A 102 10.47 2.15 -8.63
CA ALA A 102 11.14 0.86 -8.55
C ALA A 102 11.47 0.28 -9.94
N ALA A 103 12.68 -0.24 -10.08
CA ALA A 103 13.16 -0.88 -11.30
C ALA A 103 12.41 -2.19 -11.61
N ASP A 104 12.49 -2.65 -12.86
CA ASP A 104 11.88 -3.90 -13.32
C ASP A 104 12.53 -5.13 -12.64
N THR A 105 11.76 -5.92 -11.89
CA THR A 105 12.23 -7.18 -11.31
C THR A 105 12.33 -8.32 -12.31
N GLY A 106 11.78 -8.17 -13.52
CA GLY A 106 11.66 -9.21 -14.55
C GLY A 106 10.68 -10.32 -14.20
N GLY A 107 9.78 -10.10 -13.23
CA GLY A 107 8.84 -11.09 -12.74
C GLY A 107 8.39 -10.84 -11.30
N SER A 108 7.22 -11.37 -10.95
CA SER A 108 6.63 -11.30 -9.61
C SER A 108 7.48 -12.08 -8.60
N LYS A 109 8.13 -11.37 -7.68
CA LYS A 109 9.00 -11.94 -6.63
C LYS A 109 9.05 -11.04 -5.40
N THR A 110 9.23 -11.62 -4.22
CA THR A 110 9.52 -10.84 -3.00
C THR A 110 10.85 -10.11 -3.17
N TRP A 111 10.88 -8.83 -2.80
CA TRP A 111 12.08 -8.00 -2.87
C TRP A 111 13.11 -8.39 -1.79
N ASP A 112 14.35 -7.96 -2.03
CA ASP A 112 15.38 -7.83 -1.00
C ASP A 112 15.76 -6.34 -0.83
N GLU A 113 16.71 -6.07 0.06
CA GLU A 113 17.15 -4.71 0.43
C GLU A 113 17.65 -3.88 -0.77
N SER A 114 18.14 -4.51 -1.85
CA SER A 114 18.65 -3.80 -3.04
C SER A 114 17.57 -3.14 -3.91
N LEU A 115 16.29 -3.44 -3.66
CA LEU A 115 15.14 -2.85 -4.35
C LEU A 115 14.39 -1.83 -3.49
N TYR A 116 14.71 -1.71 -2.20
CA TYR A 116 14.07 -0.76 -1.28
C TYR A 116 14.92 0.49 -1.09
N THR A 117 14.29 1.66 -1.19
CA THR A 117 14.93 2.96 -1.02
C THR A 117 14.16 3.77 0.03
N ALA A 118 14.85 4.23 1.07
CA ALA A 118 14.24 5.05 2.13
C ALA A 118 14.03 6.51 1.69
N ASN A 119 14.95 7.06 0.89
CA ASN A 119 14.88 8.43 0.35
C ASN A 119 15.33 8.47 -1.11
N ASP A 120 14.61 9.22 -1.96
CA ASP A 120 14.99 9.52 -3.33
C ASP A 120 14.58 10.97 -3.69
N GLY A 121 15.56 11.80 -4.04
CA GLY A 121 15.35 13.23 -4.27
C GLY A 121 14.66 13.93 -3.08
N ASN A 122 13.47 14.49 -3.32
CA ASN A 122 12.65 15.17 -2.30
C ASN A 122 11.73 14.21 -1.52
N VAL A 123 11.77 12.91 -1.81
CA VAL A 123 10.89 11.90 -1.22
C VAL A 123 11.63 11.15 -0.11
N SER A 124 10.96 11.01 1.04
CA SER A 124 11.40 10.14 2.14
C SER A 124 10.23 9.25 2.60
N ILE A 125 10.52 8.01 2.99
CA ILE A 125 9.55 7.14 3.67
C ILE A 125 9.84 7.21 5.16
N GLN A 126 8.87 7.69 5.93
CA GLN A 126 9.00 7.91 7.37
C GLN A 126 7.96 7.11 8.14
N LYS A 127 8.30 6.67 9.35
CA LYS A 127 7.38 6.03 10.29
C LYS A 127 7.65 6.58 11.70
N PRO A 128 6.68 6.54 12.63
CA PRO A 128 6.97 6.86 14.01
C PRO A 128 7.84 5.79 14.67
N ASP A 129 8.66 6.24 15.62
CA ASP A 129 9.38 5.42 16.59
C ASP A 129 8.51 5.12 17.83
N ALA A 130 9.07 4.45 18.84
CA ALA A 130 8.36 4.10 20.07
C ALA A 130 7.96 5.31 20.95
N ASN A 131 8.55 6.49 20.74
CA ASN A 131 8.18 7.75 21.39
C ASN A 131 7.13 8.54 20.59
N GLY A 132 6.89 8.17 19.32
CA GLY A 132 6.05 8.90 18.37
C GLY A 132 6.82 9.90 17.50
N GLU A 133 8.15 9.96 17.60
CA GLU A 133 8.96 10.83 16.75
C GLU A 133 9.07 10.25 15.33
N TRP A 134 8.89 11.10 14.31
CA TRP A 134 9.04 10.69 12.91
C TRP A 134 10.50 10.35 12.60
N THR A 135 10.74 9.13 12.16
CA THR A 135 12.06 8.63 11.78
C THR A 135 12.01 7.93 10.42
N GLU A 136 13.18 7.76 9.80
CA GLU A 136 13.33 7.13 8.49
C GLU A 136 12.97 5.63 8.54
N ALA A 137 12.17 5.16 7.59
CA ALA A 137 11.84 3.75 7.45
C ALA A 137 12.97 3.00 6.73
N THR A 138 13.49 1.94 7.34
CA THR A 138 14.57 1.10 6.80
C THR A 138 14.03 -0.23 6.28
N TRP A 139 14.80 -0.95 5.46
CA TRP A 139 14.44 -2.30 5.00
C TRP A 139 14.09 -3.26 6.16
N ALA A 140 14.75 -3.09 7.32
CA ALA A 140 14.51 -3.86 8.54
C ALA A 140 13.26 -3.39 9.31
N SER A 141 12.97 -2.09 9.35
CA SER A 141 11.81 -1.54 10.09
C SER A 141 10.52 -1.43 9.27
N LYS A 142 10.56 -1.60 7.94
CA LYS A 142 9.40 -1.46 7.03
C LYS A 142 8.23 -2.43 7.29
N CYS A 143 8.42 -3.52 8.05
CA CYS A 143 7.35 -4.45 8.43
C CYS A 143 7.07 -4.43 9.95
N LEU A 144 7.53 -3.39 10.67
CA LEU A 144 7.38 -3.27 12.12
C LEU A 144 6.42 -2.14 12.50
N THR A 145 5.61 -2.37 13.54
CA THR A 145 4.87 -1.34 14.27
C THR A 145 5.84 -0.33 14.91
N ARG A 146 5.34 0.78 15.47
CA ARG A 146 6.23 1.80 16.09
C ARG A 146 7.00 1.29 17.32
N ASP A 147 6.46 0.29 18.02
CA ASP A 147 7.11 -0.40 19.15
C ASP A 147 8.02 -1.59 18.76
N GLY A 148 8.19 -1.86 17.46
CA GLY A 148 9.12 -2.86 16.94
C GLY A 148 8.59 -4.30 16.87
N ALA A 149 7.30 -4.54 17.15
CA ALA A 149 6.66 -5.82 16.83
C ALA A 149 6.43 -5.96 15.31
N ASN A 150 6.27 -7.19 14.82
CA ASN A 150 5.84 -7.40 13.43
C ASN A 150 4.38 -6.95 13.25
N VAL A 151 4.06 -6.34 12.12
CA VAL A 151 2.67 -6.12 11.71
C VAL A 151 1.92 -7.44 11.54
N THR A 152 0.59 -7.41 11.65
CA THR A 152 -0.26 -8.61 11.52
C THR A 152 -1.50 -8.31 10.70
N MET A 153 -2.23 -9.33 10.25
CA MET A 153 -3.52 -9.16 9.57
C MET A 153 -4.65 -8.68 10.51
N GLY A 154 -4.37 -8.54 11.81
CA GLY A 154 -5.34 -8.25 12.87
C GLY A 154 -5.93 -6.84 12.83
N LYS A 155 -7.11 -6.72 13.45
CA LYS A 155 -7.87 -5.48 13.58
C LYS A 155 -7.68 -4.90 15.00
N ARG A 156 -7.34 -3.62 15.08
CA ARG A 156 -7.27 -2.80 16.30
C ARG A 156 -8.68 -2.61 16.90
N ALA A 157 -8.75 -2.24 18.19
CA ALA A 157 -10.02 -2.04 18.90
C ALA A 157 -10.83 -0.83 18.39
N ASP A 158 -10.16 0.15 17.79
CA ASP A 158 -10.74 1.29 17.06
C ASP A 158 -11.23 0.94 15.65
N GLY A 159 -11.01 -0.30 15.19
CA GLY A 159 -11.40 -0.79 13.88
C GLY A 159 -10.35 -0.65 12.78
N ARG A 160 -9.17 -0.08 13.06
CA ARG A 160 -8.02 0.05 12.13
C ARG A 160 -7.24 -1.27 12.00
N SER A 161 -6.24 -1.34 11.11
CA SER A 161 -5.29 -2.46 11.02
C SER A 161 -4.08 -2.30 11.93
N ILE A 162 -3.47 -3.41 12.36
CA ILE A 162 -2.15 -3.40 13.00
C ILE A 162 -1.09 -3.21 11.90
N ASN A 163 -0.60 -1.97 11.77
CA ASN A 163 0.17 -1.48 10.62
C ASN A 163 1.54 -0.88 11.05
N THR A 164 2.39 -0.54 10.08
CA THR A 164 3.73 0.03 10.29
C THR A 164 3.72 1.51 10.66
N GLU A 165 2.62 2.18 10.32
CA GLU A 165 2.44 3.63 10.37
C GLU A 165 3.40 4.40 9.45
N SER A 166 3.89 3.74 8.40
CA SER A 166 4.72 4.38 7.37
C SER A 166 3.92 5.38 6.55
N GLN A 167 4.59 6.43 6.11
CA GLN A 167 4.06 7.50 5.27
C GLN A 167 5.12 7.90 4.25
N VAL A 168 4.69 8.24 3.04
CA VAL A 168 5.51 9.02 2.11
C VAL A 168 5.49 10.47 2.56
N VAL A 169 6.65 11.13 2.48
CA VAL A 169 6.81 12.56 2.72
C VAL A 169 7.56 13.14 1.51
N VAL A 170 6.93 14.07 0.81
CA VAL A 170 7.46 14.74 -0.38
C VAL A 170 7.62 16.24 -0.07
N SER A 171 8.85 16.71 0.01
CA SER A 171 9.18 18.10 0.31
C SER A 171 9.40 18.94 -0.96
N GLY A 172 9.70 20.23 -0.79
CA GLY A 172 10.08 21.11 -1.90
C GLY A 172 8.95 21.42 -2.89
N GLY A 173 7.69 21.27 -2.47
CA GLY A 173 6.54 21.65 -3.27
C GLY A 173 6.42 23.15 -3.43
N THR A 174 5.92 23.59 -4.57
CA THR A 174 5.68 25.01 -4.88
C THR A 174 4.28 25.19 -5.44
N GLY A 175 3.68 26.36 -5.22
CA GLY A 175 2.29 26.59 -5.59
C GLY A 175 1.79 27.99 -5.32
N THR A 176 0.49 28.19 -5.50
CA THR A 176 -0.22 29.43 -5.19
C THR A 176 -1.61 29.15 -4.62
N VAL A 177 -2.08 30.07 -3.77
CA VAL A 177 -3.49 30.22 -3.36
C VAL A 177 -3.95 31.59 -3.84
N LYS A 178 -4.98 31.64 -4.68
CA LYS A 178 -5.56 32.88 -5.18
C LYS A 178 -6.49 33.52 -4.15
N SER A 179 -6.81 34.80 -4.30
CA SER A 179 -7.75 35.51 -3.42
C SER A 179 -9.19 34.96 -3.44
N ASP A 180 -9.55 34.14 -4.43
CA ASP A 180 -10.81 33.38 -4.46
C ASP A 180 -10.74 32.01 -3.74
N GLY A 181 -9.57 31.61 -3.24
CA GLY A 181 -9.33 30.29 -2.61
C GLY A 181 -8.88 29.19 -3.57
N THR A 182 -8.87 29.42 -4.89
CA THR A 182 -8.35 28.44 -5.86
C THR A 182 -6.87 28.18 -5.59
N THR A 183 -6.52 26.92 -5.36
CA THR A 183 -5.19 26.49 -4.93
C THR A 183 -4.57 25.51 -5.92
N THR A 184 -3.29 25.66 -6.22
CA THR A 184 -2.50 24.66 -6.95
C THR A 184 -1.14 24.51 -6.28
N VAL A 185 -0.72 23.28 -5.99
CA VAL A 185 0.61 22.95 -5.47
C VAL A 185 1.14 21.72 -6.20
N SER A 186 2.36 21.78 -6.73
CA SER A 186 3.04 20.67 -7.40
C SER A 186 4.31 20.29 -6.65
N TRP A 187 4.60 18.99 -6.62
CA TRP A 187 5.85 18.44 -6.09
C TRP A 187 6.65 17.73 -7.18
N LYS A 188 7.96 17.58 -6.95
CA LYS A 188 8.85 16.75 -7.78
C LYS A 188 9.42 15.60 -6.98
N GLY A 189 9.25 14.38 -7.48
CA GLY A 189 9.64 13.16 -6.78
C GLY A 189 8.80 11.94 -7.19
N SER A 190 9.11 10.77 -6.64
CA SER A 190 8.34 9.55 -6.86
C SER A 190 8.39 8.60 -5.67
N TRP A 191 7.38 7.74 -5.52
CA TRP A 191 7.40 6.64 -4.58
C TRP A 191 6.71 5.41 -5.15
N THR A 192 7.17 4.23 -4.73
CA THR A 192 6.60 2.94 -5.08
C THR A 192 5.73 2.40 -3.95
N VAL A 193 4.57 1.86 -4.31
CA VAL A 193 3.67 1.09 -3.46
C VAL A 193 3.90 -0.39 -3.76
N ALA A 194 4.45 -1.13 -2.79
CA ALA A 194 4.86 -2.52 -2.94
C ALA A 194 3.96 -3.45 -2.11
N TYR A 195 3.27 -4.35 -2.78
CA TYR A 195 2.33 -5.30 -2.16
C TYR A 195 2.90 -6.73 -2.18
N TYR A 196 2.50 -7.54 -1.20
CA TYR A 196 2.98 -8.93 -1.01
C TYR A 196 4.51 -9.03 -0.98
N GLY A 197 5.16 -8.19 -0.17
CA GLY A 197 6.62 -8.14 -0.07
C GLY A 197 7.32 -7.64 -1.36
N GLY A 198 6.59 -6.94 -2.25
CA GLY A 198 7.09 -6.49 -3.55
C GLY A 198 6.80 -7.44 -4.72
N MET A 199 5.99 -8.49 -4.52
CA MET A 199 5.55 -9.36 -5.61
C MET A 199 4.67 -8.65 -6.66
N THR A 200 3.97 -7.59 -6.28
CA THR A 200 3.28 -6.67 -7.21
C THR A 200 3.55 -5.24 -6.76
N TYR A 201 3.81 -4.32 -7.69
CA TYR A 201 4.14 -2.94 -7.33
C TYR A 201 3.92 -1.95 -8.48
N TRP A 202 3.69 -0.69 -8.08
CA TRP A 202 3.48 0.44 -8.98
C TRP A 202 3.96 1.72 -8.30
N SER A 203 4.29 2.74 -9.09
CA SER A 203 4.90 3.99 -8.64
C SER A 203 4.01 5.20 -8.95
N VAL A 204 3.99 6.15 -8.02
CA VAL A 204 3.49 7.51 -8.20
C VAL A 204 4.66 8.43 -8.56
N THR A 205 4.46 9.35 -9.52
CA THR A 205 5.43 10.36 -9.94
C THR A 205 4.79 11.75 -10.03
N ASP A 206 5.51 12.76 -9.54
CA ASP A 206 5.23 14.20 -9.64
C ASP A 206 3.76 14.59 -9.33
N PRO A 207 3.28 14.41 -8.09
CA PRO A 207 1.91 14.71 -7.74
C PRO A 207 1.63 16.22 -7.77
N THR A 208 0.38 16.58 -8.09
CA THR A 208 -0.13 17.96 -8.09
C THR A 208 -1.49 18.01 -7.41
N LEU A 209 -1.61 18.85 -6.39
CA LEU A 209 -2.86 19.19 -5.73
C LEU A 209 -3.51 20.35 -6.49
N THR A 210 -4.79 20.22 -6.83
CA THR A 210 -5.62 21.34 -7.30
C THR A 210 -6.92 21.37 -6.50
N LEU A 211 -7.24 22.52 -5.92
CA LEU A 211 -8.48 22.79 -5.19
C LEU A 211 -9.19 24.01 -5.81
N ALA A 212 -10.51 23.94 -5.92
CA ALA A 212 -11.37 25.06 -6.26
C ALA A 212 -11.61 25.97 -5.03
N ALA A 213 -12.19 27.14 -5.28
CA ALA A 213 -12.60 28.13 -4.28
C ALA A 213 -13.48 27.59 -3.12
N ASP A 214 -14.21 26.49 -3.34
CA ASP A 214 -15.05 25.83 -2.31
C ASP A 214 -14.34 24.71 -1.54
N GLY A 215 -13.03 24.53 -1.77
CA GLY A 215 -12.23 23.48 -1.14
C GLY A 215 -12.33 22.11 -1.80
N THR A 216 -13.18 21.92 -2.82
CA THR A 216 -13.26 20.66 -3.55
C THR A 216 -12.11 20.52 -4.55
N GLY A 217 -11.64 19.30 -4.80
CA GLY A 217 -10.55 19.09 -5.76
C GLY A 217 -9.92 17.72 -5.71
N ALA A 218 -8.69 17.61 -6.21
CA ALA A 218 -7.96 16.35 -6.32
C ALA A 218 -6.45 16.55 -6.15
N LEU A 219 -5.79 15.50 -5.66
CA LEU A 219 -4.38 15.24 -5.89
C LEU A 219 -4.28 14.33 -7.11
N THR A 220 -3.74 14.82 -8.23
CA THR A 220 -3.41 14.01 -9.41
C THR A 220 -1.94 13.64 -9.40
N ALA A 221 -1.57 12.58 -10.13
CA ALA A 221 -0.18 12.18 -10.35
C ALA A 221 -0.05 11.28 -11.58
N THR A 222 1.18 11.08 -12.08
CA THR A 222 1.46 10.00 -13.03
C THR A 222 1.65 8.69 -12.27
N ALA A 223 0.86 7.68 -12.59
CA ALA A 223 1.05 6.30 -12.15
C ALA A 223 1.79 5.48 -13.23
N SER A 224 2.69 4.61 -12.81
CA SER A 224 3.44 3.68 -13.67
C SER A 224 3.71 2.38 -12.91
N GLY A 225 4.13 1.29 -13.57
CA GLY A 225 4.43 0.05 -12.85
C GLY A 225 4.33 -1.20 -13.69
N TYR A 226 4.01 -2.31 -13.04
CA TYR A 226 4.03 -3.64 -13.64
C TYR A 226 2.73 -4.40 -13.38
N GLY A 227 2.19 -4.98 -14.44
CA GLY A 227 1.05 -5.89 -14.40
C GLY A 227 1.48 -7.32 -14.13
N ALA A 228 0.85 -7.94 -13.14
CA ALA A 228 1.06 -9.32 -12.71
C ALA A 228 -0.30 -10.00 -12.43
N ASP A 229 -0.34 -11.32 -12.49
CA ASP A 229 -1.57 -12.09 -12.26
C ASP A 229 -1.35 -13.20 -11.23
N MET A 230 -2.18 -13.21 -10.19
CA MET A 230 -2.18 -14.23 -9.14
C MET A 230 -2.50 -15.63 -9.67
N ASN A 231 -3.23 -15.73 -10.78
CA ASN A 231 -3.62 -16.96 -11.45
C ASN A 231 -2.59 -17.43 -12.50
N ASP A 232 -1.71 -16.53 -12.95
CA ASP A 232 -0.69 -16.79 -13.98
C ASP A 232 0.60 -16.02 -13.67
N ALA A 233 1.43 -16.62 -12.81
CA ALA A 233 2.73 -16.09 -12.42
C ALA A 233 3.76 -16.01 -13.57
N SER A 234 3.40 -16.37 -14.81
CA SER A 234 4.21 -16.08 -16.01
C SER A 234 3.93 -14.69 -16.60
N LYS A 235 2.82 -14.04 -16.22
CA LYS A 235 2.52 -12.66 -16.62
C LYS A 235 3.35 -11.68 -15.82
N TRP A 236 4.21 -10.96 -16.53
CA TRP A 236 4.88 -9.76 -16.07
C TRP A 236 5.00 -8.80 -17.25
N LEU A 237 4.43 -7.60 -17.13
CA LEU A 237 4.42 -6.61 -18.21
C LEU A 237 4.52 -5.19 -17.67
N THR A 238 5.32 -4.35 -18.31
CA THR A 238 5.35 -2.91 -18.01
C THR A 238 4.02 -2.29 -18.42
N LEU A 239 3.43 -1.49 -17.52
CA LEU A 239 2.24 -0.70 -17.81
C LEU A 239 2.66 0.65 -18.42
N GLU A 240 1.94 1.09 -19.45
CA GLU A 240 2.06 2.46 -19.95
C GLU A 240 1.72 3.45 -18.81
N PRO A 241 2.51 4.51 -18.60
CA PRO A 241 2.21 5.51 -17.57
C PRO A 241 0.88 6.23 -17.85
N GLN A 242 0.09 6.47 -16.80
CA GLN A 242 -1.21 7.13 -16.89
C GLN A 242 -1.32 8.23 -15.83
N GLU A 243 -1.87 9.39 -16.20
CA GLU A 243 -2.31 10.37 -15.20
C GLU A 243 -3.57 9.84 -14.50
N ILE A 244 -3.59 9.87 -13.17
CA ILE A 244 -4.73 9.45 -12.35
C ILE A 244 -5.03 10.48 -11.27
N HIS A 245 -6.31 10.56 -10.88
CA HIS A 245 -6.70 11.07 -9.57
C HIS A 245 -6.19 10.08 -8.52
N LEU A 246 -5.22 10.51 -7.71
CA LEU A 246 -4.61 9.72 -6.64
C LEU A 246 -5.42 9.81 -5.34
N ALA A 247 -6.05 10.97 -5.12
CA ALA A 247 -6.96 11.25 -4.03
C ALA A 247 -7.93 12.36 -4.47
N ASP A 248 -9.23 12.20 -4.20
CA ASP A 248 -10.24 13.25 -4.38
C ASP A 248 -10.63 13.86 -3.02
N PHE A 249 -11.12 15.09 -3.03
CA PHE A 249 -11.61 15.82 -1.86
C PHE A 249 -12.96 16.46 -2.20
N THR A 250 -14.07 15.85 -1.79
CA THR A 250 -15.42 16.36 -2.10
C THR A 250 -16.35 16.38 -0.89
N GLY A 251 -17.39 17.22 -0.95
CA GLY A 251 -18.45 17.27 0.05
C GLY A 251 -17.93 17.52 1.46
N GLY A 252 -18.03 16.50 2.34
CA GLY A 252 -17.56 16.59 3.73
C GLY A 252 -16.04 16.52 3.92
N ASN A 253 -15.29 16.18 2.86
CA ASN A 253 -13.83 16.06 2.86
C ASN A 253 -13.13 17.22 2.11
N ALA A 254 -13.89 18.22 1.66
CA ALA A 254 -13.36 19.44 1.05
C ALA A 254 -12.46 20.21 2.03
N VAL A 255 -11.44 20.88 1.51
CA VAL A 255 -10.42 21.60 2.30
C VAL A 255 -10.89 23.03 2.59
N ASP A 256 -10.95 23.42 3.86
CA ASP A 256 -11.13 24.84 4.23
C ASP A 256 -9.83 25.61 3.92
N VAL A 257 -9.73 26.14 2.70
CA VAL A 257 -8.52 26.83 2.19
C VAL A 257 -8.22 28.11 2.98
N ALA A 258 -9.25 28.85 3.41
CA ALA A 258 -9.07 30.05 4.22
C ALA A 258 -8.43 29.68 5.58
N LYS A 259 -8.92 28.61 6.22
CA LYS A 259 -8.28 28.07 7.42
C LYS A 259 -6.90 27.48 7.14
N ALA A 260 -6.67 26.86 5.97
CA ALA A 260 -5.37 26.30 5.63
C ALA A 260 -4.28 27.37 5.53
N LEU A 261 -4.61 28.57 5.05
CA LEU A 261 -3.71 29.73 5.10
C LEU A 261 -3.44 30.19 6.54
N ASP A 262 -4.48 30.37 7.35
CA ASP A 262 -4.36 30.79 8.76
C ASP A 262 -3.58 29.78 9.63
N ASP A 263 -3.70 28.47 9.36
CA ASP A 263 -3.01 27.40 10.08
C ASP A 263 -1.60 27.10 9.52
N HIS A 264 -1.19 27.71 8.39
CA HIS A 264 0.04 27.38 7.64
C HIS A 264 0.09 25.93 7.09
N GLY A 265 -1.07 25.34 6.81
CA GLY A 265 -1.23 24.00 6.25
C GLY A 265 -2.59 23.37 6.58
N PHE A 266 -2.82 22.15 6.11
CA PHE A 266 -4.06 21.43 6.40
C PHE A 266 -3.88 19.91 6.55
N THR A 267 -4.87 19.30 7.22
CA THR A 267 -5.10 17.86 7.26
C THR A 267 -6.48 17.59 6.65
N ALA A 268 -6.56 16.73 5.65
CA ALA A 268 -7.81 16.28 5.04
C ALA A 268 -7.79 14.76 4.85
N THR A 269 -8.94 14.09 4.95
CA THR A 269 -9.03 12.65 4.63
C THR A 269 -9.59 12.53 3.22
N PRO A 270 -8.82 12.01 2.23
CA PRO A 270 -9.33 11.83 0.88
C PRO A 270 -10.59 10.98 0.80
N ASP A 271 -11.38 11.17 -0.25
CA ASP A 271 -12.61 10.42 -0.49
C ASP A 271 -12.35 8.91 -0.60
N TYR A 272 -13.17 8.15 0.13
CA TYR A 272 -13.25 6.70 0.02
C TYR A 272 -14.64 6.20 0.41
N LEU A 273 -15.10 6.56 1.61
CA LEU A 273 -16.36 6.09 2.17
C LEU A 273 -17.55 6.56 1.32
N GLY A 274 -18.34 5.61 0.80
CA GLY A 274 -19.45 5.90 -0.10
C GLY A 274 -19.08 6.08 -1.58
N VAL A 275 -17.79 6.08 -1.94
CA VAL A 275 -17.35 6.12 -3.35
C VAL A 275 -17.71 4.79 -4.02
N ALA A 276 -18.49 4.87 -5.10
CA ALA A 276 -18.84 3.74 -5.95
C ALA A 276 -17.95 3.72 -7.19
N VAL A 277 -17.42 2.56 -7.57
CA VAL A 277 -16.58 2.38 -8.76
C VAL A 277 -17.05 1.21 -9.61
N ASN A 278 -16.94 1.37 -10.94
CA ASN A 278 -17.13 0.27 -11.88
C ASN A 278 -15.85 -0.57 -11.95
N ALA A 279 -15.60 -1.39 -10.93
CA ALA A 279 -14.59 -2.44 -10.99
C ALA A 279 -15.15 -3.67 -11.71
N SER A 280 -14.54 -4.07 -12.83
CA SER A 280 -14.92 -5.28 -13.56
C SER A 280 -13.72 -5.96 -14.22
N GLY A 281 -13.33 -7.13 -13.70
CA GLY A 281 -12.27 -7.97 -14.26
C GLY A 281 -11.98 -9.20 -13.40
N ASP A 282 -10.83 -9.84 -13.61
CA ASP A 282 -10.50 -11.13 -13.00
C ASP A 282 -10.35 -11.09 -11.46
N HIS A 283 -10.12 -9.91 -10.89
CA HIS A 283 -10.06 -9.69 -9.43
C HIS A 283 -11.43 -9.39 -8.80
N GLY A 284 -12.52 -9.47 -9.57
CA GLY A 284 -13.89 -9.26 -9.12
C GLY A 284 -14.41 -7.83 -9.38
N SER A 285 -15.45 -7.48 -8.61
CA SER A 285 -16.14 -6.18 -8.63
C SER A 285 -16.28 -5.65 -7.22
N GLN A 286 -16.57 -4.35 -7.08
CA GLN A 286 -16.91 -3.75 -5.79
C GLN A 286 -18.15 -4.49 -5.21
N ALA A 287 -18.02 -4.98 -3.98
CA ALA A 287 -19.07 -5.73 -3.32
C ALA A 287 -20.29 -4.83 -3.04
N GLY A 288 -21.48 -5.41 -2.98
CA GLY A 288 -22.68 -4.67 -2.58
C GLY A 288 -22.57 -4.14 -1.14
N LYS A 289 -23.06 -2.93 -0.89
CA LYS A 289 -23.09 -2.36 0.46
C LYS A 289 -24.09 -3.13 1.35
N ASP A 290 -23.63 -3.58 2.51
CA ASP A 290 -24.43 -4.32 3.49
C ASP A 290 -24.08 -3.91 4.94
N ALA A 291 -24.83 -4.43 5.92
CA ALA A 291 -24.66 -4.08 7.33
C ALA A 291 -23.36 -4.63 7.98
N VAL A 292 -22.55 -5.43 7.26
CA VAL A 292 -21.22 -5.88 7.72
C VAL A 292 -20.15 -4.92 7.23
N ASN A 293 -20.25 -4.47 5.98
CA ASN A 293 -19.27 -3.58 5.35
C ASN A 293 -19.61 -2.08 5.45
N GLU A 294 -20.80 -1.68 5.91
CA GLU A 294 -21.31 -0.33 5.71
C GLU A 294 -20.43 0.82 6.22
N ALA A 295 -19.69 0.58 7.30
CA ALA A 295 -18.80 1.54 7.96
C ALA A 295 -17.45 1.74 7.26
N TYR A 296 -17.09 0.86 6.31
CA TYR A 296 -15.88 0.93 5.50
C TYR A 296 -16.15 0.68 4.01
N TRP A 297 -17.42 0.78 3.58
CA TRP A 297 -17.80 0.58 2.18
C TRP A 297 -17.39 1.78 1.33
N GLY A 298 -16.59 1.55 0.29
CA GLY A 298 -16.00 2.61 -0.52
C GLY A 298 -14.96 2.14 -1.54
N ALA A 299 -14.25 3.10 -2.12
CA ALA A 299 -13.18 2.90 -3.10
C ALA A 299 -12.28 4.14 -3.23
N PHE A 300 -11.03 3.95 -3.69
CA PHE A 300 -10.22 5.02 -4.28
C PHE A 300 -10.87 5.54 -5.59
N PRO A 301 -10.45 6.71 -6.12
CA PRO A 301 -11.01 7.28 -7.35
C PRO A 301 -11.06 6.32 -8.54
N GLN A 302 -12.04 6.48 -9.45
CA GLN A 302 -12.25 5.55 -10.57
C GLN A 302 -10.98 5.37 -11.43
N SER A 303 -10.29 6.45 -11.80
CA SER A 303 -9.04 6.37 -12.59
C SER A 303 -7.92 5.62 -11.88
N PHE A 304 -7.87 5.72 -10.55
CA PHE A 304 -6.93 4.94 -9.74
C PHE A 304 -7.30 3.46 -9.82
N VAL A 305 -8.56 3.11 -9.55
CA VAL A 305 -9.02 1.71 -9.60
C VAL A 305 -8.84 1.09 -10.99
N ASP A 306 -9.07 1.86 -12.06
CA ASP A 306 -8.84 1.45 -13.45
C ASP A 306 -7.36 1.12 -13.72
N PHE A 307 -6.43 2.00 -13.32
CA PHE A 307 -4.99 1.71 -13.42
C PHE A 307 -4.61 0.45 -12.60
N GLN A 308 -5.19 0.27 -11.41
CA GLN A 308 -4.95 -0.90 -10.57
C GLN A 308 -5.57 -2.20 -11.14
N MET A 309 -6.47 -2.14 -12.13
CA MET A 309 -6.86 -3.34 -12.89
C MET A 309 -5.67 -3.87 -13.70
N GLY A 310 -4.80 -2.98 -14.17
CA GLY A 310 -3.58 -3.34 -14.90
C GLY A 310 -2.48 -3.92 -14.01
N THR A 311 -2.32 -3.44 -12.77
CA THR A 311 -1.30 -3.91 -11.81
C THR A 311 -1.61 -5.28 -11.20
N GLY A 312 -2.86 -5.74 -11.32
CA GLY A 312 -3.39 -6.90 -10.58
C GLY A 312 -3.74 -6.60 -9.11
N GLN A 313 -3.74 -5.32 -8.71
CA GLN A 313 -4.00 -4.91 -7.31
C GLN A 313 -5.39 -4.32 -7.07
N SER A 314 -6.25 -4.11 -8.07
CA SER A 314 -7.50 -3.34 -7.93
C SER A 314 -8.35 -3.73 -6.72
N ALA A 315 -8.48 -5.03 -6.44
CA ALA A 315 -9.24 -5.55 -5.31
C ALA A 315 -8.65 -5.25 -3.91
N TYR A 316 -7.54 -4.51 -3.79
CA TYR A 316 -7.06 -3.93 -2.52
C TYR A 316 -7.52 -2.48 -2.30
N TRP A 317 -8.09 -1.84 -3.33
CA TRP A 317 -8.35 -0.39 -3.36
C TRP A 317 -9.85 -0.03 -3.35
N TYR A 318 -10.73 -1.04 -3.31
CA TYR A 318 -12.17 -0.91 -3.08
C TYR A 318 -12.67 -2.04 -2.17
N THR A 319 -13.85 -1.88 -1.56
CA THR A 319 -14.53 -2.93 -0.78
C THR A 319 -14.87 -4.12 -1.66
N SER A 320 -14.10 -5.22 -1.57
CA SER A 320 -14.18 -6.36 -2.50
C SER A 320 -14.87 -7.59 -1.91
N GLY A 321 -15.42 -7.48 -0.70
CA GLY A 321 -15.93 -8.62 0.08
C GLY A 321 -14.81 -9.36 0.82
N SER A 322 -13.63 -8.77 0.93
CA SER A 322 -12.51 -9.35 1.68
C SER A 322 -12.65 -9.11 3.17
N ALA A 323 -12.21 -10.08 3.99
CA ALA A 323 -12.07 -9.89 5.43
C ALA A 323 -11.11 -8.74 5.81
N ARG A 324 -10.27 -8.27 4.86
CA ARG A 324 -9.37 -7.11 4.99
C ARG A 324 -9.97 -5.78 4.54
N ASP A 325 -11.22 -5.73 4.07
CA ASP A 325 -11.83 -4.50 3.53
C ASP A 325 -11.81 -3.31 4.51
N PHE A 326 -11.80 -3.56 5.82
CA PHE A 326 -11.70 -2.52 6.85
C PHE A 326 -10.37 -1.75 6.86
N ALA A 327 -9.30 -2.30 6.26
CA ALA A 327 -7.98 -1.68 6.18
C ALA A 327 -7.80 -0.82 4.91
N LYS A 328 -8.79 -0.81 4.02
CA LYS A 328 -8.71 -0.12 2.73
C LYS A 328 -9.05 1.37 2.73
N PRO A 329 -9.88 1.91 3.65
CA PRO A 329 -10.16 3.34 3.70
C PRO A 329 -8.90 4.21 3.76
N THR A 330 -9.02 5.36 3.13
CA THR A 330 -8.00 6.40 3.05
C THR A 330 -7.59 6.89 4.44
N LEU A 331 -6.28 7.12 4.63
CA LEU A 331 -5.74 7.79 5.80
C LEU A 331 -5.71 9.30 5.61
N PRO A 332 -5.72 10.09 6.70
CA PRO A 332 -5.48 11.53 6.64
C PRO A 332 -4.19 11.85 5.86
N LEU A 333 -4.33 12.82 4.96
CA LEU A 333 -3.30 13.43 4.15
C LEU A 333 -3.00 14.82 4.71
N TYR A 334 -1.72 15.17 4.76
CA TYR A 334 -1.23 16.41 5.35
C TYR A 334 -0.48 17.23 4.29
N VAL A 335 -0.76 18.53 4.25
CA VAL A 335 -0.02 19.50 3.43
C VAL A 335 0.45 20.61 4.36
N GLN A 336 1.75 20.64 4.62
CA GLN A 336 2.41 21.65 5.45
C GLN A 336 2.91 22.77 4.52
N TYR A 337 2.40 24.00 4.63
CA TYR A 337 2.89 25.12 3.82
C TYR A 337 4.26 25.61 4.32
N ASP A 338 4.51 25.53 5.63
CA ASP A 338 5.85 25.66 6.22
C ASP A 338 5.99 24.82 7.50
N ALA A 339 7.18 24.89 8.12
CA ALA A 339 7.56 24.10 9.30
C ALA A 339 6.82 24.46 10.61
N SER A 340 5.93 25.44 10.62
CA SER A 340 5.04 25.72 11.76
C SER A 340 3.85 24.76 11.85
N TYR A 341 3.43 24.14 10.73
CA TYR A 341 2.42 23.09 10.74
C TYR A 341 3.01 21.75 11.21
N VAL A 342 2.80 21.41 12.48
CA VAL A 342 3.36 20.18 13.07
C VAL A 342 2.39 19.01 12.89
N VAL A 343 2.82 17.97 12.17
CA VAL A 343 2.08 16.70 12.05
C VAL A 343 2.53 15.73 13.15
N ASP A 344 1.68 15.55 14.16
CA ASP A 344 1.87 14.53 15.20
C ASP A 344 1.60 13.11 14.67
N ALA A 345 2.25 12.10 15.26
CA ALA A 345 2.06 10.69 14.86
C ALA A 345 0.79 10.04 15.41
N GLY A 346 0.09 10.65 16.37
CA GLY A 346 -1.14 10.16 16.98
C GLY A 346 -0.97 8.88 17.81
N GLU A 347 -2.11 8.33 18.26
CA GLU A 347 -2.17 7.08 19.01
C GLU A 347 -1.75 5.87 18.15
N GLY A 348 -0.59 5.31 18.51
CA GLY A 348 0.11 4.31 17.70
C GLY A 348 -0.63 3.02 17.46
N SER A 349 -0.19 2.29 16.44
CA SER A 349 -0.56 0.88 16.27
C SER A 349 0.11 0.06 17.37
N PRO A 350 -0.66 -0.49 18.32
CA PRO A 350 -0.08 -1.33 19.36
C PRO A 350 0.51 -2.57 18.69
N GLY A 351 1.75 -2.91 19.04
CA GLY A 351 2.31 -4.20 18.69
C GLY A 351 1.38 -5.31 19.16
N GLY A 352 1.25 -6.37 18.36
CA GLY A 352 0.37 -7.50 18.65
C GLY A 352 0.81 -8.26 19.89
N GLY A 353 0.40 -7.78 21.06
CA GLY A 353 0.85 -8.28 22.35
C GLY A 353 0.57 -9.77 22.53
N THR A 354 1.60 -10.54 22.82
CA THR A 354 1.46 -11.96 23.20
C THR A 354 0.60 -12.06 24.46
N GLY A 355 -0.61 -12.62 24.29
CA GLY A 355 -1.68 -12.50 25.29
C GLY A 355 -1.30 -13.03 26.66
N THR A 356 -1.17 -12.14 27.65
CA THR A 356 -0.97 -12.51 29.05
C THR A 356 -2.03 -11.87 29.94
N GLY A 357 -3.00 -12.67 30.38
CA GLY A 357 -3.83 -12.44 31.57
C GLY A 357 -4.70 -11.17 31.62
N ALA A 358 -6.02 -11.34 31.48
CA ALA A 358 -6.96 -10.25 31.75
C ALA A 358 -6.89 -9.78 33.22
N GLY A 359 -6.75 -8.47 33.42
CA GLY A 359 -6.76 -7.80 34.73
C GLY A 359 -7.90 -6.80 34.85
N THR A 360 -9.12 -7.27 35.14
CA THR A 360 -10.33 -6.43 35.20
C THR A 360 -10.25 -5.41 36.35
N GLY A 361 -10.26 -4.11 36.01
CA GLY A 361 -10.18 -3.01 36.97
C GLY A 361 -11.15 -1.87 36.66
N SER A 362 -12.45 -2.08 36.87
CA SER A 362 -13.45 -1.00 36.77
C SER A 362 -13.36 -0.08 37.99
N GLY A 363 -13.25 1.23 37.78
CA GLY A 363 -13.10 2.21 38.86
C GLY A 363 -13.40 3.65 38.42
N SER A 364 -14.67 4.05 38.44
CA SER A 364 -15.04 5.46 38.29
C SER A 364 -14.67 6.24 39.56
N GLY A 365 -13.95 7.37 39.42
CA GLY A 365 -13.46 8.16 40.55
C GLY A 365 -13.25 9.63 40.18
N VAL A 366 -14.00 10.53 40.82
CA VAL A 366 -13.95 11.98 40.63
C VAL A 366 -12.66 12.57 41.23
N ALA A 367 -12.10 13.60 40.57
CA ALA A 367 -10.90 14.28 41.03
C ALA A 367 -11.11 15.18 42.26
N THR A 368 -10.18 15.11 43.21
CA THR A 368 -9.94 16.13 44.27
C THR A 368 -8.45 16.30 44.49
N SER A 369 -8.03 17.51 44.84
CA SER A 369 -6.62 17.93 44.90
C SER A 369 -5.94 17.74 46.25
N GLY A 370 -4.61 17.55 46.22
CA GLY A 370 -3.70 18.08 47.25
C GLY A 370 -2.81 17.07 48.00
N GLY A 371 -1.62 17.55 48.38
CA GLY A 371 -0.73 16.90 49.36
C GLY A 371 0.57 16.37 48.77
N ALA A 372 1.71 16.93 49.20
CA ALA A 372 3.04 16.40 48.90
C ALA A 372 3.51 15.42 50.00
N GLY A 373 4.31 14.41 49.63
CA GLY A 373 4.94 13.47 50.55
C GLY A 373 6.06 12.71 49.85
N ALA A 374 7.20 12.50 50.52
CA ALA A 374 8.43 12.03 49.88
C ALA A 374 8.92 10.66 50.38
N ALA A 375 9.50 9.90 49.43
CA ALA A 375 10.52 8.86 49.59
C ALA A 375 10.28 7.66 50.54
N LYS A 376 10.55 6.44 50.05
CA LYS A 376 11.76 5.67 50.45
C LYS A 376 11.98 4.46 49.52
N ALA A 377 13.25 4.08 49.30
CA ALA A 377 13.65 2.89 48.54
C ALA A 377 13.62 1.59 49.38
N GLY A 378 13.55 0.44 48.69
CA GLY A 378 13.69 -0.90 49.29
C GLY A 378 14.34 -1.88 48.33
N THR A 379 15.63 -2.19 48.54
CA THR A 379 16.42 -3.11 47.71
C THR A 379 16.30 -4.56 48.22
N GLY A 380 16.26 -5.54 47.31
CA GLY A 380 16.38 -6.96 47.64
C GLY A 380 16.70 -7.81 46.40
N ALA A 381 17.67 -8.71 46.49
CA ALA A 381 18.15 -9.52 45.37
C ALA A 381 18.66 -10.90 45.81
N GLY A 382 18.60 -11.88 44.89
CA GLY A 382 19.17 -13.22 45.05
C GLY A 382 18.20 -14.27 45.65
N THR A 383 18.41 -15.59 45.47
CA THR A 383 19.39 -16.32 44.63
C THR A 383 18.83 -17.71 44.28
N ALA A 384 19.36 -18.35 43.23
CA ALA A 384 18.91 -19.64 42.69
C ALA A 384 18.91 -20.83 43.69
N GLY A 385 18.09 -21.84 43.39
CA GLY A 385 18.13 -23.18 43.99
C GLY A 385 17.74 -24.25 42.96
N THR A 386 18.68 -25.13 42.62
CA THR A 386 18.49 -26.24 41.66
C THR A 386 18.00 -27.51 42.36
N GLY A 387 17.18 -28.32 41.68
CA GLY A 387 16.71 -29.60 42.23
C GLY A 387 16.03 -30.50 41.21
N THR A 388 16.80 -31.38 40.55
CA THR A 388 16.29 -32.38 39.61
C THR A 388 16.15 -33.75 40.30
N SER A 389 14.98 -34.38 40.17
CA SER A 389 14.76 -35.84 40.30
C SER A 389 13.43 -36.20 39.65
N ALA A 390 13.22 -37.47 39.30
CA ALA A 390 12.21 -37.88 38.32
C ALA A 390 11.45 -39.17 38.67
N ASP A 391 10.35 -39.37 37.92
CA ASP A 391 9.76 -40.65 37.49
C ASP A 391 8.74 -41.38 38.40
N ALA A 392 7.97 -42.29 37.76
CA ALA A 392 7.13 -43.38 38.29
C ALA A 392 5.70 -43.09 38.85
N SER A 393 4.79 -42.70 37.96
CA SER A 393 3.60 -43.48 37.49
C SER A 393 2.60 -44.23 38.42
N SER A 394 1.37 -44.39 37.88
CA SER A 394 0.35 -45.45 38.06
C SER A 394 -0.80 -45.33 39.09
N ASP A 395 -1.97 -44.92 38.58
CA ASP A 395 -3.25 -45.66 38.49
C ASP A 395 -4.04 -46.21 39.72
N SER A 396 -5.16 -45.50 40.00
CA SER A 396 -6.55 -46.01 39.85
C SER A 396 -7.37 -46.58 41.05
N ALA A 397 -8.70 -46.55 40.84
CA ALA A 397 -9.83 -47.08 41.64
C ALA A 397 -10.16 -46.39 43.01
N GLY A 398 -11.43 -46.21 43.41
CA GLY A 398 -12.72 -46.39 42.69
C GLY A 398 -13.98 -46.42 43.63
N ALA A 399 -15.18 -46.21 43.06
CA ALA A 399 -16.53 -46.28 43.68
C ALA A 399 -16.87 -45.22 44.78
N GLY A 400 -18.13 -44.92 45.13
CA GLY A 400 -19.47 -45.35 44.63
C GLY A 400 -20.64 -44.73 45.44
N ASP A 401 -21.90 -44.95 44.99
CA ASP A 401 -23.21 -44.47 45.54
C ASP A 401 -23.44 -42.93 45.59
N ALA A 402 -24.61 -42.32 45.33
CA ALA A 402 -26.06 -42.62 45.53
C ALA A 402 -26.58 -42.27 46.96
N ASP A 403 -27.78 -41.73 47.20
CA ASP A 403 -29.02 -41.59 46.40
C ASP A 403 -29.89 -40.37 46.87
N THR A 404 -31.09 -40.18 46.26
CA THR A 404 -32.28 -39.37 46.65
C THR A 404 -32.56 -38.02 45.94
N ALA A 405 -33.84 -37.85 45.56
CA ALA A 405 -34.48 -36.69 44.89
C ALA A 405 -35.14 -35.73 45.93
N ASP A 406 -35.93 -34.69 45.63
CA ASP A 406 -36.66 -34.12 44.45
C ASP A 406 -36.84 -32.60 44.75
N ASP A 407 -37.26 -31.63 43.93
CA ASP A 407 -37.77 -31.42 42.55
C ASP A 407 -37.41 -29.91 42.24
N GLY A 408 -37.45 -29.25 41.08
CA GLY A 408 -38.03 -29.43 39.74
C GLY A 408 -37.97 -28.10 38.97
N SER A 409 -38.24 -28.14 37.65
CA SER A 409 -38.45 -27.02 36.69
C SER A 409 -37.29 -26.62 35.73
N THR A 410 -37.60 -26.73 34.43
CA THR A 410 -37.16 -25.89 33.29
C THR A 410 -35.66 -25.66 33.03
N GLY A 411 -35.16 -26.25 31.94
CA GLY A 411 -33.89 -25.87 31.29
C GLY A 411 -33.24 -27.06 30.58
N ALA A 412 -33.40 -27.17 29.26
CA ALA A 412 -32.87 -28.30 28.49
C ALA A 412 -31.52 -27.95 27.84
N ASP A 413 -30.46 -27.94 28.65
CA ASP A 413 -29.07 -27.95 28.17
C ASP A 413 -28.49 -29.38 28.23
N ALA A 414 -27.76 -29.76 27.17
CA ALA A 414 -27.04 -31.03 27.10
C ALA A 414 -25.60 -30.77 26.64
N GLY A 415 -24.65 -30.84 27.58
CA GLY A 415 -23.24 -30.55 27.32
C GLY A 415 -22.29 -31.60 27.92
N ALA A 416 -21.65 -32.37 27.05
CA ALA A 416 -20.44 -33.19 27.28
C ALA A 416 -20.11 -33.93 25.96
N ALA A 417 -18.87 -34.16 25.54
CA ALA A 417 -17.59 -33.56 25.92
C ALA A 417 -16.66 -33.59 24.67
N GLY A 418 -15.60 -32.79 24.66
CA GLY A 418 -14.84 -32.52 23.43
C GLY A 418 -13.94 -33.66 22.92
N VAL A 419 -13.80 -33.72 21.60
CA VAL A 419 -12.56 -34.09 20.90
C VAL A 419 -12.22 -32.88 20.01
N GLY A 420 -10.98 -32.42 20.05
CA GLY A 420 -10.57 -31.22 19.30
C GLY A 420 -10.08 -31.56 17.89
N ASP A 421 -10.40 -30.68 16.94
CA ASP A 421 -9.71 -30.50 15.65
C ASP A 421 -10.04 -29.07 15.15
N ASP A 422 -9.27 -28.08 15.62
CA ASP A 422 -9.42 -26.68 15.20
C ASP A 422 -8.90 -26.47 13.77
N VAL A 423 -9.76 -26.73 12.79
CA VAL A 423 -9.52 -26.38 11.38
C VAL A 423 -10.68 -25.52 10.86
N PRO A 424 -10.57 -24.18 10.94
CA PRO A 424 -11.49 -23.30 10.23
C PRO A 424 -11.27 -23.45 8.73
N LEU A 425 -12.16 -24.18 8.07
CA LEU A 425 -12.24 -24.27 6.61
C LEU A 425 -12.62 -22.89 6.04
N ILE A 426 -11.61 -22.10 5.70
CA ILE A 426 -11.80 -20.88 4.91
C ILE A 426 -12.29 -21.31 3.52
N ALA A 427 -13.51 -20.91 3.18
CA ALA A 427 -14.09 -21.17 1.88
C ALA A 427 -13.62 -20.11 0.87
N ASP A 428 -12.78 -20.51 -0.08
CA ASP A 428 -12.38 -19.65 -1.19
C ASP A 428 -13.60 -19.26 -2.04
N ASN A 429 -13.83 -17.95 -2.23
CA ASN A 429 -15.00 -17.41 -2.93
C ASN A 429 -14.89 -17.52 -4.46
N ALA A 430 -14.79 -18.76 -4.97
CA ALA A 430 -14.71 -19.08 -6.39
C ALA A 430 -16.03 -19.66 -6.94
N LYS A 431 -17.08 -18.82 -7.01
CA LYS A 431 -18.38 -19.04 -7.68
C LYS A 431 -19.26 -20.18 -7.14
N THR A 432 -20.45 -19.84 -6.62
CA THR A 432 -21.58 -20.79 -6.54
C THR A 432 -22.92 -20.07 -6.68
N ILE A 433 -23.68 -20.41 -7.72
CA ILE A 433 -25.15 -20.32 -7.75
C ILE A 433 -25.65 -21.76 -7.88
N ALA A 434 -26.58 -22.16 -7.01
CA ALA A 434 -26.81 -23.57 -6.69
C ALA A 434 -28.04 -24.20 -7.35
N VAL A 435 -27.96 -25.51 -7.62
CA VAL A 435 -29.13 -26.39 -7.85
C VAL A 435 -28.91 -27.77 -7.24
N GLY A 436 -29.72 -28.12 -6.23
CA GLY A 436 -30.34 -29.46 -6.07
C GLY A 436 -29.49 -30.70 -5.74
N SER A 437 -29.42 -31.02 -4.44
CA SER A 437 -29.72 -32.36 -3.86
C SER A 437 -29.05 -33.64 -4.41
N GLY A 438 -28.16 -34.28 -3.62
CA GLY A 438 -27.73 -35.67 -3.88
C GLY A 438 -26.73 -36.26 -2.87
N ALA A 439 -27.16 -37.26 -2.09
CA ALA A 439 -26.42 -37.80 -0.94
C ALA A 439 -25.20 -38.71 -1.24
N VAL A 440 -24.15 -38.58 -0.42
CA VAL A 440 -23.23 -39.63 0.09
C VAL A 440 -22.36 -40.45 -0.87
N ALA A 441 -21.02 -40.31 -0.74
CA ALA A 441 -20.07 -41.42 -0.54
C ALA A 441 -18.67 -40.91 -0.08
N VAL A 442 -17.91 -41.72 0.65
CA VAL A 442 -16.53 -41.43 1.11
C VAL A 442 -15.53 -42.37 0.44
N ALA A 443 -14.43 -41.84 -0.10
CA ALA A 443 -13.20 -42.57 -0.42
C ALA A 443 -12.00 -41.60 -0.56
N SER A 444 -10.77 -42.08 -0.36
CA SER A 444 -9.55 -41.26 -0.28
C SER A 444 -8.44 -41.69 -1.26
N ALA A 445 -7.46 -40.81 -1.43
CA ALA A 445 -6.14 -40.98 -2.07
C ALA A 445 -6.02 -41.06 -3.62
N LEU A 446 -5.25 -40.09 -4.16
CA LEU A 446 -4.12 -40.14 -5.13
C LEU A 446 -3.90 -41.39 -6.05
N PRO A 447 -3.26 -41.25 -7.25
CA PRO A 447 -2.83 -40.02 -7.96
C PRO A 447 -3.16 -39.96 -9.48
N LEU A 448 -2.95 -38.76 -10.06
CA LEU A 448 -2.59 -38.45 -11.47
C LEU A 448 -2.69 -39.56 -12.55
N ALA A 449 -3.90 -39.86 -13.04
CA ALA A 449 -4.09 -40.64 -14.29
C ALA A 449 -5.35 -40.28 -15.11
N THR A 450 -6.34 -39.59 -14.53
CA THR A 450 -7.72 -39.56 -15.03
C THR A 450 -8.04 -38.49 -16.09
N GLY A 451 -7.18 -37.49 -16.28
CA GLY A 451 -7.48 -36.31 -17.12
C GLY A 451 -7.74 -36.61 -18.59
N CYS A 452 -7.17 -37.70 -19.14
CA CYS A 452 -7.31 -38.04 -20.56
C CYS A 452 -8.68 -38.64 -20.91
N LEU A 453 -9.29 -39.42 -19.99
CA LEU A 453 -10.53 -40.16 -20.27
C LEU A 453 -11.82 -39.33 -20.11
N ILE A 454 -11.76 -38.20 -19.43
CA ILE A 454 -12.92 -37.28 -19.30
C ILE A 454 -13.13 -36.49 -20.60
N ARG A 455 -12.06 -36.03 -21.27
CA ARG A 455 -12.14 -35.23 -22.50
C ARG A 455 -12.90 -35.97 -23.62
N HIS A 456 -12.61 -37.25 -23.83
CA HIS A 456 -13.26 -38.06 -24.87
C HIS A 456 -14.74 -38.41 -24.56
N ARG A 457 -15.20 -38.23 -23.31
CA ARG A 457 -16.60 -38.48 -22.90
C ARG A 457 -17.51 -37.25 -22.96
N LEU A 458 -16.97 -36.05 -23.18
CA LEU A 458 -17.72 -34.79 -23.19
C LEU A 458 -17.91 -34.17 -24.58
N GLY A 459 -17.38 -34.79 -25.65
CA GLY A 459 -17.72 -34.43 -27.04
C GLY A 459 -17.21 -33.07 -27.53
N LEU A 460 -16.13 -32.54 -26.93
CA LEU A 460 -15.55 -31.24 -27.25
C LEU A 460 -14.26 -31.38 -28.11
N ASP A 461 -14.41 -31.95 -29.30
CA ASP A 461 -13.36 -31.97 -30.34
C ASP A 461 -13.80 -31.08 -31.53
N ALA A 462 -13.41 -29.82 -31.51
CA ALA A 462 -13.69 -28.86 -32.58
C ALA A 462 -12.66 -28.98 -33.72
N ALA A 463 -12.76 -30.06 -34.51
CA ALA A 463 -11.82 -30.37 -35.60
C ALA A 463 -12.53 -31.00 -36.82
N ALA A 464 -13.54 -30.31 -37.37
CA ALA A 464 -14.36 -30.83 -38.47
C ALA A 464 -14.84 -29.74 -39.46
N GLU A 465 -14.01 -28.75 -39.79
CA GLU A 465 -14.36 -27.66 -40.73
C GLU A 465 -13.22 -27.30 -41.71
N LEU A 466 -12.52 -28.32 -42.23
CA LEU A 466 -11.59 -28.19 -43.37
C LEU A 466 -11.63 -29.44 -44.27
N ASP A 467 -12.77 -29.70 -44.93
CA ASP A 467 -12.79 -30.50 -46.15
C ASP A 467 -14.01 -30.21 -47.04
N ARG A 468 -13.85 -29.27 -48.00
CA ARG A 468 -14.66 -29.10 -49.23
C ARG A 468 -14.23 -27.88 -50.07
N CYS A 469 -13.02 -27.94 -50.63
CA CYS A 469 -12.60 -27.10 -51.77
C CYS A 469 -11.32 -27.64 -52.43
N ASP A 470 -11.42 -28.80 -53.08
CA ASP A 470 -10.96 -28.96 -54.47
C ASP A 470 -11.30 -30.35 -55.03
N GLU A 471 -11.77 -30.40 -56.28
CA GLU A 471 -11.87 -31.61 -57.10
C GLU A 471 -10.76 -31.57 -58.16
N GLY A 472 -9.94 -32.62 -58.30
CA GLY A 472 -9.03 -32.75 -59.45
C GLY A 472 -7.81 -33.64 -59.21
N GLY A 473 -7.88 -34.91 -59.65
CA GLY A 473 -6.78 -35.88 -59.59
C GLY A 473 -7.20 -37.30 -59.91
#